data_AF-A0A3N2PAE8-F1
#
_entry.id   AF-A0A3N2PAE8-F1
#
_cell.length_a   1.000
_cell.length_b   1.000
_cell.length_c   1.000
_cell.angle_alpha   90.00
_cell.angle_beta   90.00
_cell.angle_gamma   90.00
#
_symmetry.space_group_name_H-M   'P 1'
#
loop_
_entity.id
_entity.type
_entity.pdbx_description
1 polymer ?
#
loop_
_entity_poly.entity_id
_entity_poly.type
_entity_poly.pdbx_seq_one_letter_code
_entity_poly.pdbx_strand_id
1 'polypeptide(L)'
;MTDTNTTNATEPPNPLPVPGRRRRRILLAGAFGLTLAILAVSGYLVLTVTGHPVRTAPLVLDQPESVFWGQTVDRPIEVAANNITIRDVTIRAGGRAAVVIRPGVTGTLLEETTIQCTSAGTDGIVPGGYSALRVRVNGCRQAFGQHEGNLATIVDSERDGRPYPGGVPASPTGPVGPTPDPAAAEQMANEPVYAPAQTPPTPITYWPSAANTGVPPGTTLRNSGSLSLRTAGQVVSGLNIVGCVTVAAANVQILRSRITCNSPTYSIRTLTGASNLLVQDVEINGMGQNSASVCCGDYTLNRVNIYNMIDGPRLSSNTRVTNSYIHSLARVASSHNDVLQSTGGSNIVIRHNTLLSYNPTTNDPFNSCLTIGSETAPTLTNLTYEDNYCNGGNYSIGISPRLVGSNIVFRNNKFGRDYRYGVVSGRDRAGVSWQATNVYFDNGRPV
;
A
#
# COMPACT_ATOMS: atom_id res chain seq x y z
N MET A 1 -64.13 -37.86 48.96
CA MET A 1 -63.30 -38.70 48.08
C MET A 1 -62.46 -37.73 47.26
N THR A 2 -61.31 -37.27 47.79
CA THR A 2 -59.94 -37.77 47.45
C THR A 2 -59.63 -37.53 45.97
N ASP A 3 -58.64 -36.77 45.50
CA ASP A 3 -57.34 -36.42 46.08
C ASP A 3 -56.74 -35.10 45.53
N THR A 4 -55.72 -34.67 46.27
CA THR A 4 -54.82 -33.52 46.18
C THR A 4 -53.80 -33.53 45.03
N ASN A 5 -53.40 -32.34 44.54
CA ASN A 5 -51.99 -32.01 44.27
C ASN A 5 -51.75 -30.51 44.05
N THR A 6 -51.16 -29.83 45.05
CA THR A 6 -50.48 -28.53 44.93
C THR A 6 -49.23 -28.57 45.80
N THR A 7 -48.05 -28.53 45.18
CA THR A 7 -46.75 -28.50 45.86
C THR A 7 -46.20 -27.07 45.87
N ASN A 8 -46.11 -26.49 47.07
CA ASN A 8 -45.22 -25.38 47.40
C ASN A 8 -43.89 -25.98 47.86
N ALA A 9 -42.78 -25.57 47.25
CA ALA A 9 -41.43 -25.95 47.69
C ALA A 9 -40.76 -24.78 48.42
N THR A 10 -40.42 -25.07 49.67
CA THR A 10 -39.70 -24.26 50.67
C THR A 10 -38.22 -24.03 50.31
N GLU A 11 -37.74 -22.86 50.70
CA GLU A 11 -36.35 -22.35 50.65
C GLU A 11 -35.36 -23.18 51.51
N PRO A 12 -34.13 -23.45 51.04
CA PRO A 12 -33.08 -24.06 51.86
C PRO A 12 -32.18 -23.02 52.56
N PRO A 13 -31.58 -23.38 53.73
CA PRO A 13 -31.02 -22.44 54.70
C PRO A 13 -29.57 -21.98 54.44
N ASN A 14 -29.23 -20.82 55.01
CA ASN A 14 -27.90 -20.22 55.04
C ASN A 14 -26.81 -21.14 55.66
N PRO A 15 -25.62 -21.23 55.07
CA PRO A 15 -24.46 -21.86 55.71
C PRO A 15 -23.72 -20.93 56.69
N LEU A 16 -23.32 -21.52 57.82
CA LEU A 16 -22.57 -20.95 58.94
C LEU A 16 -21.08 -20.64 58.61
N PRO A 17 -20.41 -19.75 59.38
CA PRO A 17 -19.07 -19.25 59.07
C PRO A 17 -17.93 -20.17 59.54
N VAL A 18 -16.89 -20.33 58.72
CA VAL A 18 -15.66 -21.12 59.00
C VAL A 18 -14.44 -20.20 59.18
N PRO A 19 -13.48 -20.49 60.08
CA PRO A 19 -12.52 -19.52 60.61
C PRO A 19 -11.27 -19.30 59.77
N GLY A 20 -10.65 -18.14 60.05
CA GLY A 20 -9.50 -17.53 59.36
C GLY A 20 -8.29 -18.43 59.06
N ARG A 21 -7.77 -18.26 57.85
CA ARG A 21 -6.37 -18.55 57.52
C ARG A 21 -5.72 -17.30 56.92
N ARG A 22 -4.91 -16.62 57.75
CA ARG A 22 -3.99 -15.56 57.31
C ARG A 22 -3.10 -16.09 56.19
N ARG A 23 -3.17 -15.50 55.00
CA ARG A 23 -2.10 -15.55 54.00
C ARG A 23 -1.64 -14.14 53.70
N ARG A 24 -0.34 -13.94 53.90
CA ARG A 24 0.42 -12.70 53.77
C ARG A 24 0.22 -12.10 52.38
N ARG A 25 -0.05 -10.79 52.31
CA ARG A 25 0.16 -10.00 51.09
C ARG A 25 1.66 -9.92 50.84
N ILE A 26 2.13 -10.59 49.78
CA ILE A 26 3.43 -10.30 49.19
C ILE A 26 3.13 -9.43 47.96
N LEU A 27 3.47 -8.15 48.05
CA LEU A 27 3.63 -7.27 46.90
C LEU A 27 4.83 -7.80 46.11
N LEU A 28 4.58 -8.46 44.98
CA LEU A 28 5.60 -8.60 43.94
C LEU A 28 5.50 -7.38 43.04
N ALA A 29 6.39 -6.42 43.28
CA ALA A 29 6.79 -5.45 42.27
C ALA A 29 7.57 -6.21 41.19
N GLY A 30 6.86 -6.66 40.15
CA GLY A 30 7.46 -7.19 38.94
C GLY A 30 7.86 -6.03 38.03
N ALA A 31 9.09 -5.56 38.18
CA ALA A 31 9.74 -4.77 37.14
C ALA A 31 9.98 -5.69 35.93
N PHE A 32 9.04 -5.69 34.97
CA PHE A 32 9.33 -6.22 33.64
C PHE A 32 10.11 -5.16 32.89
N GLY A 33 11.42 -5.36 32.89
CA GLY A 33 12.37 -4.58 32.13
C GLY A 33 11.98 -4.54 30.66
N LEU A 34 11.92 -3.32 30.15
CA LEU A 34 11.92 -2.98 28.75
C LEU A 34 13.21 -3.55 28.13
N THR A 35 13.15 -4.66 27.41
CA THR A 35 14.24 -5.06 26.51
C THR A 35 14.19 -4.15 25.29
N LEU A 36 14.81 -2.98 25.44
CA LEU A 36 15.25 -2.15 24.33
C LEU A 36 16.35 -2.93 23.60
N ALA A 37 16.06 -3.51 22.43
CA ALA A 37 17.11 -3.97 21.53
C ALA A 37 17.78 -2.74 20.91
N ILE A 38 18.71 -2.14 21.65
CA ILE A 38 19.69 -1.21 21.11
C ILE A 38 20.63 -2.07 20.26
N LEU A 39 20.60 -1.89 18.94
CA LEU A 39 21.70 -2.32 18.09
C LEU A 39 22.92 -1.48 18.48
N ALA A 40 23.74 -2.03 19.37
CA ALA A 40 25.08 -1.52 19.62
C ALA A 40 25.88 -1.68 18.34
N VAL A 41 26.27 -0.55 17.75
CA VAL A 41 27.27 -0.49 16.70
C VAL A 41 28.60 -0.91 17.32
N SER A 42 28.99 -2.17 17.11
CA SER A 42 30.33 -2.65 17.47
C SER A 42 31.33 -2.08 16.47
N GLY A 43 31.86 -0.89 16.76
CA GLY A 43 33.05 -0.37 16.10
C GLY A 43 34.26 -1.19 16.53
N TYR A 44 34.80 -2.02 15.64
CA TYR A 44 36.17 -2.51 15.77
C TYR A 44 37.11 -1.44 15.20
N LEU A 45 37.81 -0.74 16.08
CA LEU A 45 39.00 0.04 15.73
C LEU A 45 40.18 -0.92 15.69
N VAL A 46 40.67 -1.25 14.49
CA VAL A 46 41.96 -1.93 14.31
C VAL A 46 42.98 -0.87 13.92
N LEU A 47 43.84 -0.51 14.87
CA LEU A 47 45.07 0.23 14.61
C LEU A 47 46.13 -0.78 14.18
N THR A 48 46.51 -0.79 12.90
CA THR A 48 47.75 -1.42 12.45
C THR A 48 48.70 -0.35 11.93
N VAL A 49 49.78 -0.17 12.69
CA VAL A 49 50.98 0.56 12.31
C VAL A 49 51.70 -0.28 11.25
N THR A 50 51.56 0.10 9.99
CA THR A 50 52.54 -0.04 8.88
C THR A 50 51.86 0.41 7.59
N GLY A 51 52.53 1.28 6.82
CA GLY A 51 51.97 2.00 5.66
C GLY A 51 51.64 1.15 4.42
N HIS A 52 50.76 0.16 4.57
CA HIS A 52 50.07 -0.49 3.45
C HIS A 52 48.60 -0.08 3.46
N PRO A 53 48.00 0.31 2.31
CA PRO A 53 46.59 0.71 2.26
C PRO A 53 45.72 -0.48 2.70
N VAL A 54 45.09 -0.34 3.86
CA VAL A 54 44.12 -1.31 4.39
C VAL A 54 42.99 -1.40 3.38
N ARG A 55 42.80 -2.56 2.74
CA ARG A 55 41.63 -2.82 1.91
C ARG A 55 40.39 -2.71 2.82
N THR A 56 39.59 -1.68 2.63
CA THR A 56 38.34 -1.49 3.34
C THR A 56 37.41 -2.66 3.03
N ALA A 57 36.99 -3.40 4.05
CA ALA A 57 36.01 -4.47 3.90
C ALA A 57 34.70 -3.92 3.32
N PRO A 58 34.03 -4.65 2.41
CA PRO A 58 32.78 -4.18 1.83
C PRO A 58 31.68 -4.06 2.88
N LEU A 59 30.75 -3.12 2.68
CA LEU A 59 29.48 -3.12 3.37
C LEU A 59 28.62 -4.23 2.78
N VAL A 60 28.34 -5.28 3.56
CA VAL A 60 27.51 -6.39 3.13
C VAL A 60 26.05 -6.07 3.44
N LEU A 61 25.20 -6.08 2.41
CA LEU A 61 23.75 -6.00 2.54
C LEU A 61 23.21 -7.43 2.44
N ASP A 62 22.89 -8.07 3.56
CA ASP A 62 22.51 -9.49 3.65
C ASP A 62 21.07 -9.72 4.10
N GLN A 63 20.31 -8.66 4.35
CA GLN A 63 18.89 -8.75 4.71
C GLN A 63 18.05 -8.71 3.43
N PRO A 64 17.33 -9.80 3.07
CA PRO A 64 16.48 -9.80 1.90
C PRO A 64 15.37 -8.75 2.01
N GLU A 65 14.93 -8.20 0.88
CA GLU A 65 13.87 -7.18 0.81
C GLU A 65 14.18 -5.85 1.54
N SER A 66 15.43 -5.66 1.98
CA SER A 66 15.85 -4.45 2.68
C SER A 66 16.11 -3.30 1.72
N VAL A 67 15.90 -2.07 2.21
CA VAL A 67 16.21 -0.83 1.49
C VAL A 67 17.36 -0.13 2.20
N PHE A 68 18.49 0.01 1.51
CA PHE A 68 19.63 0.80 1.95
C PHE A 68 19.51 2.20 1.34
N TRP A 69 19.21 3.21 2.17
CA TRP A 69 18.73 4.52 1.70
C TRP A 69 19.48 5.74 2.27
N GLY A 70 19.70 6.74 1.42
CA GLY A 70 20.09 8.10 1.84
C GLY A 70 21.49 8.22 2.44
N GLN A 71 22.32 7.18 2.29
CA GLN A 71 23.66 7.13 2.90
C GLN A 71 24.73 7.56 1.90
N THR A 72 25.83 8.12 2.42
CA THR A 72 27.11 8.16 1.70
C THR A 72 27.98 7.02 2.21
N VAL A 73 28.51 6.20 1.31
CA VAL A 73 29.32 5.03 1.63
C VAL A 73 30.68 5.13 0.93
N ASP A 74 31.73 5.38 1.70
CA ASP A 74 33.11 5.49 1.19
C ASP A 74 33.86 4.13 1.19
N ARG A 75 33.14 3.06 0.81
CA ARG A 75 33.68 1.69 0.67
C ARG A 75 32.82 0.88 -0.33
N PRO A 76 33.31 -0.25 -0.87
CA PRO A 76 32.49 -1.10 -1.74
C PRO A 76 31.24 -1.64 -1.02
N ILE A 77 30.17 -1.87 -1.77
CA ILE A 77 28.97 -2.57 -1.30
C ILE A 77 28.92 -3.97 -1.91
N GLU A 78 28.57 -4.96 -1.09
CA GLU A 78 28.31 -6.33 -1.51
C GLU A 78 26.85 -6.70 -1.20
N VAL A 79 26.07 -6.98 -2.24
CA VAL A 79 24.67 -7.39 -2.12
C VAL A 79 24.61 -8.91 -2.01
N ALA A 80 24.18 -9.39 -0.85
CA ALA A 80 24.26 -10.79 -0.45
C ALA A 80 22.90 -11.47 -0.27
N ALA A 81 21.78 -10.74 -0.42
CA ALA A 81 20.43 -11.28 -0.36
C ALA A 81 19.52 -10.71 -1.45
N ASN A 82 18.43 -11.42 -1.73
CA ASN A 82 17.49 -11.08 -2.80
C ASN A 82 16.69 -9.81 -2.50
N ASN A 83 16.24 -9.13 -3.55
CA ASN A 83 15.30 -8.00 -3.49
C ASN A 83 15.81 -6.79 -2.69
N ILE A 84 17.13 -6.61 -2.61
CA ILE A 84 17.71 -5.44 -1.94
C ILE A 84 17.61 -4.22 -2.85
N THR A 85 17.13 -3.12 -2.28
CA THR A 85 17.10 -1.80 -2.95
C THR A 85 18.17 -0.88 -2.37
N ILE A 86 19.03 -0.32 -3.22
CA ILE A 86 19.95 0.75 -2.88
C ILE A 86 19.38 2.04 -3.48
N ARG A 87 18.95 2.99 -2.66
CA ARG A 87 18.24 4.19 -3.13
C ARG A 87 18.85 5.46 -2.58
N ASP A 88 19.08 6.45 -3.46
CA ASP A 88 19.60 7.76 -3.05
C ASP A 88 20.89 7.64 -2.23
N VAL A 89 21.76 6.72 -2.65
CA VAL A 89 23.04 6.46 -2.00
C VAL A 89 24.15 7.06 -2.85
N THR A 90 25.15 7.66 -2.19
CA THR A 90 26.41 8.02 -2.85
C THR A 90 27.48 7.02 -2.45
N ILE A 91 27.97 6.22 -3.39
CA ILE A 91 29.00 5.19 -3.17
C ILE A 91 30.32 5.72 -3.73
N ARG A 92 31.36 5.81 -2.89
CA ARG A 92 32.71 6.15 -3.31
C ARG A 92 33.63 4.99 -2.99
N ALA A 93 34.07 4.27 -4.02
CA ALA A 93 34.77 3.00 -3.81
C ALA A 93 35.83 2.74 -4.88
N GLY A 94 36.90 2.07 -4.48
CA GLY A 94 37.93 1.54 -5.37
C GLY A 94 38.08 0.03 -5.18
N GLY A 95 38.82 -0.63 -6.06
CA GLY A 95 39.09 -2.06 -5.97
C GLY A 95 38.50 -2.83 -7.14
N ARG A 96 37.84 -3.97 -6.89
CA ARG A 96 37.29 -4.81 -7.97
C ARG A 96 36.04 -4.19 -8.58
N ALA A 97 35.08 -3.82 -7.76
CA ALA A 97 33.88 -3.10 -8.16
C ALA A 97 33.32 -2.29 -7.00
N ALA A 98 32.57 -1.23 -7.29
CA ALA A 98 31.91 -0.41 -6.28
C ALA A 98 30.67 -1.10 -5.70
N VAL A 99 29.93 -1.84 -6.53
CA VAL A 99 28.81 -2.70 -6.12
C VAL A 99 28.99 -4.09 -6.70
N VAL A 100 29.02 -5.09 -5.82
CA VAL A 100 29.11 -6.51 -6.18
C VAL A 100 27.83 -7.21 -5.79
N ILE A 101 27.17 -7.84 -6.75
CA ILE A 101 26.02 -8.72 -6.48
C ILE A 101 26.52 -10.15 -6.41
N ARG A 102 26.23 -10.85 -5.30
CA ARG A 102 26.65 -12.25 -5.12
C ARG A 102 25.99 -13.16 -6.15
N PRO A 103 26.66 -14.25 -6.58
CA PRO A 103 26.04 -15.27 -7.41
C PRO A 103 24.73 -15.77 -6.80
N GLY A 104 23.69 -15.91 -7.63
CA GLY A 104 22.36 -16.36 -7.21
C GLY A 104 21.47 -15.30 -6.55
N VAL A 105 21.98 -14.08 -6.30
CA VAL A 105 21.16 -12.96 -5.84
C VAL A 105 20.35 -12.39 -7.00
N THR A 106 19.06 -12.20 -6.78
CA THR A 106 18.09 -11.66 -7.74
C THR A 106 17.38 -10.44 -7.18
N GLY A 107 16.81 -9.60 -8.06
CA GLY A 107 15.99 -8.46 -7.64
C GLY A 107 16.78 -7.31 -7.00
N THR A 108 18.09 -7.22 -7.21
CA THR A 108 18.84 -6.04 -6.76
C THR A 108 18.42 -4.83 -7.59
N LEU A 109 18.00 -3.76 -6.92
CA LEU A 109 17.55 -2.52 -7.55
C LEU A 109 18.39 -1.35 -7.03
N LEU A 110 18.98 -0.58 -7.94
CA LEU A 110 19.64 0.68 -7.64
C LEU A 110 18.81 1.83 -8.21
N GLU A 111 18.44 2.81 -7.39
CA GLU A 111 17.64 3.98 -7.78
C GLU A 111 18.27 5.28 -7.30
N GLU A 112 18.33 6.30 -8.15
CA GLU A 112 18.87 7.64 -7.79
C GLU A 112 20.27 7.59 -7.14
N THR A 113 21.03 6.53 -7.42
CA THR A 113 22.28 6.25 -6.73
C THR A 113 23.45 6.78 -7.55
N THR A 114 24.38 7.44 -6.89
CA THR A 114 25.63 7.92 -7.52
C THR A 114 26.77 7.02 -7.11
N ILE A 115 27.51 6.50 -8.08
CA ILE A 115 28.70 5.68 -7.89
C ILE A 115 29.91 6.46 -8.42
N GLN A 116 30.88 6.69 -7.56
CA GLN A 116 32.15 7.32 -7.86
C GLN A 116 33.27 6.30 -7.67
N CYS A 117 33.81 5.77 -8.77
CA CYS A 117 34.97 4.90 -8.69
C CYS A 117 36.23 5.73 -8.40
N THR A 118 36.99 5.33 -7.38
CA THR A 118 38.19 6.05 -6.93
C THR A 118 39.48 5.57 -7.61
N SER A 119 39.41 4.55 -8.47
CA SER A 119 40.52 4.11 -9.31
C SER A 119 40.03 3.61 -10.68
N ALA A 120 40.84 3.87 -11.73
CA ALA A 120 40.48 3.57 -13.12
C ALA A 120 40.29 2.06 -13.42
N GLY A 121 40.75 1.17 -12.54
CA GLY A 121 40.56 -0.27 -12.65
C GLY A 121 39.26 -0.81 -12.02
N THR A 122 38.49 0.05 -11.33
CA THR A 122 37.30 -0.35 -10.58
C THR A 122 36.08 -0.41 -11.49
N ASP A 123 35.30 -1.48 -11.38
CA ASP A 123 34.01 -1.60 -12.07
C ASP A 123 32.88 -0.92 -11.25
N GLY A 124 31.83 -0.43 -11.89
CA GLY A 124 30.68 0.16 -11.20
C GLY A 124 29.86 -0.91 -10.51
N ILE A 125 28.93 -1.50 -11.25
CA ILE A 125 28.03 -2.56 -10.75
C ILE A 125 28.28 -3.84 -11.54
N VAL A 126 28.51 -4.97 -10.86
CA VAL A 126 28.76 -6.27 -11.48
C VAL A 126 28.00 -7.39 -10.76
N PRO A 127 27.66 -8.52 -11.42
CA PRO A 127 28.01 -8.91 -12.79
C PRO A 127 26.88 -8.75 -13.83
N GLY A 128 25.72 -8.22 -13.43
CA GLY A 128 24.48 -8.18 -14.22
C GLY A 128 23.28 -8.65 -13.38
N GLY A 129 22.08 -8.76 -13.95
CA GLY A 129 20.90 -9.29 -13.23
C GLY A 129 20.29 -8.34 -12.18
N TYR A 130 20.68 -7.07 -12.23
CA TYR A 130 20.11 -5.99 -11.43
C TYR A 130 19.33 -5.02 -12.29
N SER A 131 18.53 -4.19 -11.63
CA SER A 131 17.92 -3.01 -12.23
C SER A 131 18.64 -1.76 -11.76
N ALA A 132 19.01 -0.88 -12.68
CA ALA A 132 19.59 0.43 -12.41
C ALA A 132 18.68 1.50 -13.03
N LEU A 133 18.09 2.33 -12.19
CA LEU A 133 17.18 3.40 -12.59
C LEU A 133 17.74 4.75 -12.13
N ARG A 134 18.07 5.63 -13.07
CA ARG A 134 18.67 6.94 -12.78
C ARG A 134 19.95 6.84 -11.92
N VAL A 135 20.75 5.81 -12.20
CA VAL A 135 22.04 5.61 -11.55
C VAL A 135 23.12 6.36 -12.31
N ARG A 136 23.93 7.14 -11.61
CA ARG A 136 25.06 7.88 -12.19
C ARG A 136 26.35 7.16 -11.83
N VAL A 137 27.09 6.66 -12.81
CA VAL A 137 28.35 5.94 -12.57
C VAL A 137 29.52 6.70 -13.20
N ASN A 138 30.47 7.14 -12.37
CA ASN A 138 31.56 8.02 -12.77
C ASN A 138 32.92 7.43 -12.44
N GLY A 139 33.86 7.53 -13.38
CA GLY A 139 35.27 7.16 -13.18
C GLY A 139 35.53 5.65 -13.14
N CYS A 140 34.56 4.83 -13.55
CA CYS A 140 34.66 3.37 -13.51
C CYS A 140 35.13 2.79 -14.85
N ARG A 141 35.91 1.71 -14.81
CA ARG A 141 36.37 0.95 -15.99
C ARG A 141 35.20 0.50 -16.87
N GLN A 142 34.22 -0.14 -16.23
CA GLN A 142 32.89 -0.43 -16.78
C GLN A 142 31.84 0.14 -15.81
N ALA A 143 30.83 0.83 -16.33
CA ALA A 143 29.78 1.41 -15.49
C ALA A 143 28.77 0.34 -15.03
N PHE A 144 28.22 -0.39 -16.00
CA PHE A 144 27.21 -1.41 -15.79
C PHE A 144 27.70 -2.74 -16.36
N GLY A 145 28.34 -3.55 -15.52
CA GLY A 145 28.79 -4.89 -15.90
C GLY A 145 27.61 -5.82 -16.10
N GLN A 146 27.62 -6.52 -17.23
CA GLN A 146 26.59 -7.46 -17.68
C GLN A 146 27.18 -8.41 -18.74
N HIS A 147 26.53 -9.55 -18.97
CA HIS A 147 26.88 -10.51 -20.03
C HIS A 147 25.61 -11.20 -20.57
N GLU A 148 25.72 -11.90 -21.70
CA GLU A 148 24.58 -12.45 -22.46
C GLU A 148 23.64 -13.36 -21.65
N GLY A 149 24.14 -14.01 -20.60
CA GLY A 149 23.35 -14.85 -19.68
C GLY A 149 22.82 -14.14 -18.42
N ASN A 150 23.13 -12.86 -18.22
CA ASN A 150 22.75 -12.11 -17.02
C ASN A 150 22.70 -10.60 -17.32
N LEU A 151 21.77 -10.18 -18.18
CA LEU A 151 21.61 -8.77 -18.54
C LEU A 151 21.09 -7.93 -17.37
N ALA A 152 21.53 -6.68 -17.28
CA ALA A 152 20.97 -5.71 -16.35
C ALA A 152 19.88 -4.88 -17.05
N THR A 153 18.83 -4.51 -16.32
CA THR A 153 17.85 -3.54 -16.81
C THR A 153 18.33 -2.14 -16.44
N ILE A 154 18.74 -1.35 -17.41
CA ILE A 154 19.35 -0.03 -17.17
C ILE A 154 18.46 1.03 -17.83
N VAL A 155 17.87 1.91 -17.02
CA VAL A 155 16.90 2.92 -17.46
C VAL A 155 17.32 4.28 -16.95
N ASP A 156 17.28 5.30 -17.81
CA ASP A 156 17.60 6.70 -17.50
C ASP A 156 18.92 6.90 -16.72
N SER A 157 19.87 5.99 -16.87
CA SER A 157 21.12 5.96 -16.12
C SER A 157 22.25 6.53 -16.97
N GLU A 158 23.33 6.97 -16.30
CA GLU A 158 24.41 7.70 -16.95
C GLU A 158 25.77 7.08 -16.64
N ARG A 159 26.68 7.18 -17.61
CA ARG A 159 28.11 6.92 -17.46
C ARG A 159 28.87 8.21 -17.74
N ASP A 160 29.68 8.65 -16.79
CA ASP A 160 30.59 9.80 -16.94
C ASP A 160 29.88 11.05 -17.49
N GLY A 161 28.67 11.31 -16.96
CA GLY A 161 27.81 12.44 -17.35
C GLY A 161 27.12 12.31 -18.70
N ARG A 162 27.15 11.13 -19.34
CA ARG A 162 26.43 10.85 -20.60
C ARG A 162 25.36 9.78 -20.38
N PRO A 163 24.18 9.89 -21.02
CA PRO A 163 23.18 8.82 -20.99
C PRO A 163 23.79 7.48 -21.41
N TYR A 164 23.54 6.44 -20.64
CA TYR A 164 23.98 5.08 -20.94
C TYR A 164 22.84 4.34 -21.66
N PRO A 165 23.03 3.94 -22.93
CA PRO A 165 22.04 3.13 -23.63
C PRO A 165 22.03 1.72 -23.03
N GLY A 166 21.11 1.46 -22.10
CA GLY A 166 20.89 0.16 -21.48
C GLY A 166 20.30 -0.85 -22.46
N GLY A 167 20.87 -2.06 -22.55
CA GLY A 167 20.49 -3.06 -23.53
C GLY A 167 19.25 -3.87 -23.15
N VAL A 168 18.17 -3.70 -23.92
CA VAL A 168 17.22 -4.77 -24.32
C VAL A 168 16.77 -4.48 -25.77
N PRO A 169 16.76 -5.46 -26.69
CA PRO A 169 16.21 -5.30 -28.04
C PRO A 169 14.69 -5.12 -28.02
N ALA A 170 14.17 -4.30 -28.93
CA ALA A 170 12.73 -4.14 -29.12
C ALA A 170 12.05 -5.48 -29.45
N SER A 171 11.00 -5.83 -28.69
CA SER A 171 10.17 -7.01 -28.96
C SER A 171 9.26 -6.79 -30.19
N PRO A 172 8.94 -7.86 -30.96
CA PRO A 172 8.38 -7.75 -32.30
C PRO A 172 6.88 -7.37 -32.29
N THR A 173 6.54 -6.47 -33.21
CA THR A 173 5.16 -6.07 -33.55
C THR A 173 4.38 -7.24 -34.16
N GLY A 174 3.19 -7.51 -33.62
CA GLY A 174 2.20 -8.43 -34.21
C GLY A 174 1.63 -7.93 -35.56
N PRO A 175 0.77 -8.73 -36.21
CA PRO A 175 0.56 -8.68 -37.65
C PRO A 175 -0.11 -7.39 -38.14
N VAL A 176 0.42 -6.89 -39.25
CA VAL A 176 0.02 -5.71 -40.00
C VAL A 176 -1.40 -5.89 -40.55
N GLY A 177 -2.30 -4.97 -40.19
CA GLY A 177 -3.58 -4.76 -40.88
C GLY A 177 -3.37 -4.22 -42.30
N PRO A 178 -4.41 -4.18 -43.14
CA PRO A 178 -4.27 -3.89 -44.57
C PRO A 178 -3.57 -2.55 -44.83
N THR A 179 -2.75 -2.57 -45.88
CA THR A 179 -1.87 -1.49 -46.34
C THR A 179 -2.61 -0.16 -46.46
N PRO A 180 -2.12 0.94 -45.84
CA PRO A 180 -2.71 2.27 -46.01
C PRO A 180 -2.53 2.80 -47.44
N ASP A 181 -3.50 3.60 -47.87
CA ASP A 181 -3.56 4.29 -49.15
C ASP A 181 -2.30 5.18 -49.39
N PRO A 182 -1.58 5.04 -50.54
CA PRO A 182 -0.43 5.86 -50.88
C PRO A 182 -0.69 7.38 -50.83
N ALA A 183 -1.92 7.83 -51.05
CA ALA A 183 -2.27 9.24 -51.02
C ALA A 183 -2.23 9.84 -49.59
N ALA A 184 -2.45 9.02 -48.55
CA ALA A 184 -2.35 9.45 -47.16
C ALA A 184 -0.88 9.56 -46.69
N ALA A 185 0.04 8.83 -47.34
CA ALA A 185 1.45 8.83 -46.99
C ALA A 185 2.19 10.11 -47.43
N GLU A 186 1.81 10.70 -48.57
CA GLU A 186 2.40 11.97 -49.04
C GLU A 186 1.93 13.19 -48.23
N GLN A 187 0.71 13.15 -47.67
CA GLN A 187 0.19 14.24 -46.85
C GLN A 187 0.85 14.30 -45.45
N MET A 188 1.25 13.14 -44.89
CA MET A 188 1.96 13.07 -43.60
C MET A 188 3.43 13.48 -43.68
N ALA A 189 4.06 13.43 -44.85
CA ALA A 189 5.48 13.75 -45.00
C ALA A 189 5.80 15.26 -44.93
N ASN A 190 4.77 16.11 -45.04
CA ASN A 190 4.90 17.58 -45.05
C ASN A 190 4.39 18.27 -43.78
N GLU A 191 3.99 17.54 -42.74
CA GLU A 191 3.67 18.16 -41.45
C GLU A 191 4.94 18.49 -40.64
N PRO A 192 5.07 19.71 -40.09
CA PRO A 192 6.18 20.04 -39.20
C PRO A 192 6.16 19.15 -37.96
N VAL A 193 7.31 18.59 -37.59
CA VAL A 193 7.50 17.74 -36.39
C VAL A 193 7.18 18.57 -35.14
N TYR A 194 5.93 18.54 -34.69
CA TYR A 194 5.55 19.05 -33.38
C TYR A 194 6.03 18.04 -32.33
N ALA A 195 6.85 18.49 -31.39
CA ALA A 195 7.07 17.76 -30.15
C ALA A 195 5.71 17.39 -29.55
N PRO A 196 5.51 16.17 -29.02
CA PRO A 196 4.21 15.79 -28.46
C PRO A 196 3.82 16.81 -27.39
N ALA A 197 2.72 17.53 -27.64
CA ALA A 197 2.17 18.49 -26.71
C ALA A 197 1.88 17.75 -25.40
N GLN A 198 2.50 18.19 -24.30
CA GLN A 198 2.20 17.67 -22.98
C GLN A 198 0.72 17.96 -22.70
N THR A 199 -0.11 16.93 -22.62
CA THR A 199 -1.49 17.07 -22.13
C THR A 199 -1.44 17.77 -20.77
N PRO A 200 -2.23 18.84 -20.54
CA PRO A 200 -2.23 19.55 -19.27
C PRO A 200 -2.45 18.57 -18.10
N PRO A 201 -1.78 18.74 -16.95
CA PRO A 201 -1.98 17.88 -15.80
C PRO A 201 -3.45 17.91 -15.37
N THR A 202 -4.03 16.73 -15.10
CA THR A 202 -5.39 16.62 -14.60
C THR A 202 -5.49 17.36 -13.26
N PRO A 203 -6.42 18.32 -13.09
CA PRO A 203 -6.55 19.05 -11.83
C PRO A 203 -7.03 18.13 -10.71
N ILE A 204 -6.61 18.37 -9.46
CA ILE A 204 -7.01 17.54 -8.31
C ILE A 204 -8.55 17.53 -8.11
N THR A 205 -9.23 18.58 -8.56
CA THR A 205 -10.69 18.72 -8.52
C THR A 205 -11.43 17.75 -9.44
N TYR A 206 -10.73 17.01 -10.30
CA TYR A 206 -11.30 15.93 -11.09
C TYR A 206 -11.76 14.76 -10.20
N TRP A 207 -11.03 14.47 -9.12
CA TRP A 207 -11.39 13.38 -8.20
C TRP A 207 -12.33 13.86 -7.07
N PRO A 208 -13.04 12.91 -6.43
CA PRO A 208 -13.96 13.24 -5.33
C PRO A 208 -13.28 13.95 -4.16
N SER A 209 -14.02 14.82 -3.50
CA SER A 209 -13.60 15.54 -2.29
C SER A 209 -14.78 15.69 -1.34
N ALA A 210 -14.56 16.32 -0.18
CA ALA A 210 -15.63 16.61 0.76
C ALA A 210 -16.77 17.46 0.13
N ALA A 211 -16.50 18.22 -0.94
CA ALA A 211 -17.50 19.07 -1.58
C ALA A 211 -18.55 18.30 -2.41
N ASN A 212 -18.22 17.08 -2.86
CA ASN A 212 -19.08 16.29 -3.77
C ASN A 212 -19.30 14.84 -3.30
N THR A 213 -18.94 14.53 -2.05
CA THR A 213 -19.16 13.23 -1.40
C THR A 213 -19.79 13.40 -0.03
N GLY A 214 -20.33 12.31 0.51
CA GLY A 214 -21.05 12.34 1.77
C GLY A 214 -22.47 12.88 1.60
N VAL A 215 -22.99 13.53 2.65
CA VAL A 215 -24.35 14.06 2.65
C VAL A 215 -24.44 15.24 1.66
N PRO A 216 -25.35 15.23 0.67
CA PRO A 216 -25.46 16.32 -0.28
C PRO A 216 -25.81 17.64 0.44
N PRO A 217 -25.20 18.77 0.06
CA PRO A 217 -25.54 20.07 0.62
C PRO A 217 -27.05 20.34 0.58
N GLY A 218 -27.60 20.91 1.66
CA GLY A 218 -29.03 21.19 1.77
C GLY A 218 -29.90 19.99 2.17
N THR A 219 -29.33 18.79 2.37
CA THR A 219 -30.09 17.64 2.87
C THR A 219 -30.49 17.85 4.34
N THR A 220 -31.79 17.85 4.63
CA THR A 220 -32.30 17.80 6.00
C THR A 220 -32.14 16.40 6.58
N LEU A 221 -31.43 16.28 7.70
CA LEU A 221 -31.22 15.01 8.39
C LEU A 221 -32.13 14.87 9.61
N ARG A 222 -32.77 13.71 9.76
CA ARG A 222 -33.51 13.32 10.97
C ARG A 222 -32.61 12.49 11.88
N ASN A 223 -32.57 12.83 13.17
CA ASN A 223 -31.81 12.05 14.14
C ASN A 223 -32.32 10.61 14.26
N SER A 224 -31.38 9.69 14.43
CA SER A 224 -31.63 8.28 14.73
C SER A 224 -30.51 7.71 15.60
N GLY A 225 -30.79 6.62 16.29
CA GLY A 225 -29.78 5.81 16.95
C GLY A 225 -29.20 4.74 16.01
N SER A 226 -28.52 3.74 16.58
CA SER A 226 -28.07 2.56 15.85
C SER A 226 -29.22 1.88 15.08
N LEU A 227 -28.90 1.30 13.92
CA LEU A 227 -29.88 0.66 13.05
C LEU A 227 -29.61 -0.83 12.88
N SER A 228 -30.68 -1.63 12.87
CA SER A 228 -30.64 -3.03 12.48
C SER A 228 -31.53 -3.24 11.25
N LEU A 229 -30.91 -3.28 10.07
CA LEU A 229 -31.58 -3.36 8.77
C LEU A 229 -31.76 -4.84 8.40
N ARG A 230 -32.97 -5.36 8.65
CA ARG A 230 -33.31 -6.78 8.54
C ARG A 230 -34.38 -7.07 7.48
N THR A 231 -34.86 -6.04 6.80
CA THR A 231 -35.89 -6.17 5.78
C THR A 231 -35.26 -6.04 4.40
N ALA A 232 -35.52 -7.00 3.52
CA ALA A 232 -34.99 -6.95 2.15
C ALA A 232 -35.56 -5.75 1.40
N GLY A 233 -34.73 -5.08 0.59
CA GLY A 233 -35.14 -3.89 -0.15
C GLY A 233 -35.34 -2.64 0.71
N GLN A 234 -35.05 -2.70 2.02
CA GLN A 234 -35.25 -1.57 2.93
C GLN A 234 -34.37 -0.38 2.51
N VAL A 235 -35.01 0.78 2.35
CA VAL A 235 -34.32 2.04 2.06
C VAL A 235 -34.34 2.92 3.30
N VAL A 236 -33.16 3.33 3.74
CA VAL A 236 -32.94 4.31 4.80
C VAL A 236 -32.33 5.55 4.17
N SER A 237 -32.92 6.72 4.40
CA SER A 237 -32.38 7.96 3.86
C SER A 237 -32.64 9.18 4.71
N GLY A 238 -31.76 10.19 4.60
CA GLY A 238 -31.91 11.47 5.28
C GLY A 238 -31.75 11.34 6.79
N LEU A 239 -30.89 10.43 7.28
CA LEU A 239 -30.70 10.23 8.70
C LEU A 239 -29.36 10.79 9.20
N ASN A 240 -29.38 11.36 10.39
CA ASN A 240 -28.20 11.56 11.23
C ASN A 240 -28.17 10.43 12.26
N ILE A 241 -27.43 9.38 11.96
CA ILE A 241 -27.33 8.15 12.74
C ILE A 241 -26.20 8.33 13.75
N VAL A 242 -26.55 8.55 15.02
CA VAL A 242 -25.59 8.52 16.14
C VAL A 242 -25.63 7.12 16.72
N GLY A 243 -24.76 6.27 16.19
CA GLY A 243 -24.79 4.83 16.38
C GLY A 243 -24.24 4.11 15.16
N CYS A 244 -24.21 2.78 15.24
CA CYS A 244 -23.64 1.93 14.19
C CYS A 244 -24.77 1.19 13.46
N VAL A 245 -24.51 0.75 12.23
CA VAL A 245 -25.50 0.07 11.38
C VAL A 245 -25.13 -1.40 11.23
N THR A 246 -26.10 -2.27 11.44
CA THR A 246 -25.99 -3.69 11.12
C THR A 246 -26.97 -4.03 10.00
N VAL A 247 -26.49 -4.70 8.96
CA VAL A 247 -27.29 -5.12 7.80
C VAL A 247 -27.33 -6.63 7.75
N ALA A 248 -28.53 -7.22 7.69
CA ALA A 248 -28.74 -8.67 7.65
C ALA A 248 -29.76 -9.09 6.58
N ALA A 249 -30.01 -8.24 5.58
CA ALA A 249 -30.96 -8.50 4.50
C ALA A 249 -30.43 -8.00 3.14
N ALA A 250 -30.96 -8.59 2.08
CA ALA A 250 -30.58 -8.27 0.70
C ALA A 250 -31.14 -6.93 0.22
N ASN A 251 -30.46 -6.28 -0.74
CA ASN A 251 -30.92 -5.09 -1.45
C ASN A 251 -31.25 -3.89 -0.54
N VAL A 252 -30.62 -3.82 0.63
CA VAL A 252 -30.76 -2.68 1.54
C VAL A 252 -30.03 -1.47 0.94
N GLN A 253 -30.60 -0.28 1.12
CA GLN A 253 -30.01 0.97 0.66
C GLN A 253 -29.91 1.98 1.82
N ILE A 254 -28.74 2.58 2.00
CA ILE A 254 -28.49 3.67 2.94
C ILE A 254 -28.06 4.88 2.12
N LEU A 255 -28.92 5.91 2.08
CA LEU A 255 -28.79 7.02 1.13
C LEU A 255 -28.75 8.37 1.85
N ARG A 256 -27.91 9.33 1.43
CA ARG A 256 -27.99 10.73 1.90
C ARG A 256 -28.06 10.86 3.42
N SER A 257 -27.16 10.18 4.12
CA SER A 257 -27.20 10.04 5.58
C SER A 257 -25.82 10.27 6.18
N ARG A 258 -25.77 10.64 7.46
CA ARG A 258 -24.55 10.72 8.25
C ARG A 258 -24.54 9.60 9.28
N ILE A 259 -23.41 8.95 9.46
CA ILE A 259 -23.18 7.92 10.48
C ILE A 259 -22.02 8.38 11.36
N THR A 260 -22.26 8.48 12.67
CA THR A 260 -21.22 8.67 13.69
C THR A 260 -21.25 7.46 14.60
N CYS A 261 -20.23 6.60 14.49
CA CYS A 261 -20.16 5.33 15.21
C CYS A 261 -18.88 5.28 16.05
N ASN A 262 -19.00 4.91 17.33
CA ASN A 262 -17.90 4.80 18.28
C ASN A 262 -17.56 3.35 18.66
N SER A 263 -17.94 2.38 17.82
CA SER A 263 -17.69 0.96 18.04
C SER A 263 -16.21 0.62 17.81
N PRO A 264 -15.60 -0.31 18.57
CA PRO A 264 -14.25 -0.81 18.29
C PRO A 264 -14.20 -1.73 17.06
N THR A 265 -15.35 -2.02 16.43
CA THR A 265 -15.45 -2.85 15.23
C THR A 265 -15.80 -2.01 14.01
N TYR A 266 -17.03 -2.09 13.51
CA TYR A 266 -17.43 -1.52 12.24
C TYR A 266 -18.49 -0.42 12.38
N SER A 267 -18.45 0.60 11.51
CA SER A 267 -19.54 1.57 11.37
C SER A 267 -20.75 0.94 10.70
N ILE A 268 -20.51 0.15 9.65
CA ILE A 268 -21.50 -0.68 8.96
C ILE A 268 -21.01 -2.13 8.94
N ARG A 269 -21.78 -3.04 9.54
CA ARG A 269 -21.49 -4.47 9.53
C ARG A 269 -22.51 -5.22 8.70
N THR A 270 -22.07 -5.90 7.63
CA THR A 270 -22.87 -6.90 6.94
C THR A 270 -22.81 -8.23 7.70
N LEU A 271 -23.97 -8.86 7.87
CA LEU A 271 -24.13 -10.18 8.49
C LEU A 271 -24.62 -11.19 7.46
N THR A 272 -24.70 -12.45 7.87
CA THR A 272 -25.38 -13.50 7.10
C THR A 272 -26.76 -13.01 6.63
N GLY A 273 -27.03 -13.15 5.33
CA GLY A 273 -28.26 -12.68 4.68
C GLY A 273 -28.18 -11.28 4.07
N ALA A 274 -27.14 -10.50 4.36
CA ALA A 274 -26.86 -9.27 3.64
C ALA A 274 -26.25 -9.57 2.26
N SER A 275 -26.81 -8.95 1.22
CA SER A 275 -26.24 -8.94 -0.12
C SER A 275 -26.71 -7.72 -0.89
N ASN A 276 -25.92 -7.26 -1.86
CA ASN A 276 -26.23 -6.09 -2.69
C ASN A 276 -26.62 -4.84 -1.85
N LEU A 277 -25.88 -4.59 -0.76
CA LEU A 277 -26.04 -3.37 0.03
C LEU A 277 -25.56 -2.17 -0.78
N LEU A 278 -26.39 -1.13 -0.92
CA LEU A 278 -25.97 0.16 -1.46
C LEU A 278 -25.80 1.18 -0.33
N VAL A 279 -24.63 1.81 -0.26
CA VAL A 279 -24.36 2.97 0.59
C VAL A 279 -23.96 4.12 -0.33
N GLN A 280 -24.80 5.15 -0.42
CA GLN A 280 -24.60 6.23 -1.37
C GLN A 280 -24.87 7.61 -0.78
N ASP A 281 -24.00 8.57 -1.07
CA ASP A 281 -24.11 9.93 -0.53
C ASP A 281 -24.12 9.90 1.01
N VAL A 282 -23.22 9.10 1.60
CA VAL A 282 -23.17 8.89 3.05
C VAL A 282 -21.84 9.38 3.62
N GLU A 283 -21.94 10.19 4.67
CA GLU A 283 -20.78 10.58 5.49
C GLU A 283 -20.64 9.59 6.66
N ILE A 284 -19.44 9.07 6.89
CA ILE A 284 -19.15 8.10 7.96
C ILE A 284 -17.96 8.60 8.78
N ASN A 285 -18.20 8.86 10.07
CA ASN A 285 -17.19 9.24 11.06
C ASN A 285 -17.03 8.13 12.08
N GLY A 286 -15.81 7.59 12.19
CA GLY A 286 -15.51 6.45 13.07
C GLY A 286 -15.01 6.83 14.45
N MET A 287 -14.94 8.13 14.77
CA MET A 287 -14.50 8.66 16.07
C MET A 287 -13.11 8.18 16.52
N GLY A 288 -12.28 7.70 15.58
CA GLY A 288 -10.99 7.08 15.83
C GLY A 288 -11.06 5.72 16.54
N GLN A 289 -12.25 5.08 16.57
CA GLN A 289 -12.48 3.84 17.30
C GLN A 289 -12.68 2.63 16.36
N ASN A 290 -13.32 2.84 15.21
CA ASN A 290 -13.65 1.74 14.30
C ASN A 290 -12.39 1.08 13.74
N SER A 291 -12.28 -0.25 13.90
CA SER A 291 -11.21 -1.03 13.30
C SER A 291 -11.31 -1.10 11.77
N ALA A 292 -12.52 -0.97 11.22
CA ALA A 292 -12.77 -0.72 9.80
C ALA A 292 -14.13 -0.02 9.61
N SER A 293 -14.33 0.75 8.54
CA SER A 293 -15.61 1.46 8.35
C SER A 293 -16.77 0.55 7.92
N VAL A 294 -16.54 -0.31 6.92
CA VAL A 294 -17.53 -1.25 6.37
C VAL A 294 -16.91 -2.62 6.23
N CYS A 295 -17.63 -3.67 6.63
CA CYS A 295 -17.18 -5.05 6.44
C CYS A 295 -18.35 -5.99 6.07
N CYS A 296 -18.19 -6.99 5.22
CA CYS A 296 -16.94 -7.32 4.51
C CYS A 296 -17.10 -7.48 2.99
N GLY A 297 -18.23 -7.99 2.50
CA GLY A 297 -18.50 -8.16 1.06
C GLY A 297 -19.95 -7.84 0.71
N ASP A 298 -20.27 -7.99 -0.58
CA ASP A 298 -21.59 -7.78 -1.16
C ASP A 298 -22.19 -6.38 -0.91
N TYR A 299 -21.36 -5.35 -1.07
CA TYR A 299 -21.78 -3.96 -0.94
C TYR A 299 -21.18 -3.04 -2.02
N THR A 300 -21.88 -1.94 -2.27
CA THR A 300 -21.42 -0.82 -3.09
C THR A 300 -21.37 0.46 -2.24
N LEU A 301 -20.21 1.10 -2.22
CA LEU A 301 -20.02 2.46 -1.73
C LEU A 301 -19.92 3.40 -2.93
N ASN A 302 -20.76 4.42 -2.97
CA ASN A 302 -20.76 5.42 -4.04
C ASN A 302 -20.88 6.83 -3.45
N ARG A 303 -19.93 7.73 -3.78
CA ARG A 303 -19.89 9.09 -3.20
C ARG A 303 -19.94 9.11 -1.68
N VAL A 304 -19.27 8.18 -1.02
CA VAL A 304 -19.14 8.21 0.44
C VAL A 304 -17.98 9.11 0.86
N ASN A 305 -18.13 9.75 2.01
CA ASN A 305 -17.06 10.49 2.69
C ASN A 305 -16.75 9.76 4.00
N ILE A 306 -15.57 9.15 4.11
CA ILE A 306 -15.18 8.32 5.25
C ILE A 306 -13.92 8.89 5.90
N TYR A 307 -14.00 9.15 7.20
CA TYR A 307 -12.89 9.72 7.98
C TYR A 307 -12.92 9.30 9.46
N ASN A 308 -11.82 9.58 10.17
CA ASN A 308 -11.61 9.22 11.58
C ASN A 308 -11.83 7.72 11.85
N MET A 309 -11.34 6.86 10.97
CA MET A 309 -11.35 5.40 11.14
C MET A 309 -9.94 4.92 11.44
N ILE A 310 -9.76 3.77 12.10
CA ILE A 310 -8.44 3.11 12.08
C ILE A 310 -8.18 2.63 10.64
N ASP A 311 -8.94 1.66 10.14
CA ASP A 311 -8.93 1.34 8.71
C ASP A 311 -10.21 1.83 8.02
N GLY A 312 -10.12 2.09 6.72
CA GLY A 312 -11.28 2.27 5.89
C GLY A 312 -12.02 0.93 5.63
N PRO A 313 -12.70 0.80 4.48
CA PRO A 313 -13.47 -0.40 4.17
C PRO A 313 -12.61 -1.68 4.04
N ARG A 314 -13.15 -2.80 4.54
CA ARG A 314 -12.66 -4.16 4.24
C ARG A 314 -13.33 -4.68 2.98
N LEU A 315 -12.56 -5.21 2.04
CA LEU A 315 -13.03 -5.61 0.71
C LEU A 315 -12.97 -7.13 0.53
N SER A 316 -14.12 -7.77 0.59
CA SER A 316 -14.35 -9.16 0.18
C SER A 316 -15.12 -9.22 -1.14
N SER A 317 -15.64 -10.39 -1.50
CA SER A 317 -16.32 -10.61 -2.78
C SER A 317 -17.45 -9.61 -3.05
N ASN A 318 -17.64 -9.30 -4.34
CA ASN A 318 -18.72 -8.45 -4.85
C ASN A 318 -18.77 -7.05 -4.21
N THR A 319 -17.60 -6.46 -4.01
CA THR A 319 -17.47 -5.13 -3.40
C THR A 319 -17.18 -4.07 -4.46
N ARG A 320 -17.84 -2.91 -4.36
CA ARG A 320 -17.56 -1.75 -5.20
C ARG A 320 -17.33 -0.51 -4.36
N VAL A 321 -16.27 0.24 -4.64
CA VAL A 321 -15.99 1.55 -4.03
C VAL A 321 -15.76 2.54 -5.17
N THR A 322 -16.68 3.48 -5.32
CA THR A 322 -16.70 4.38 -6.48
C THR A 322 -16.97 5.83 -6.11
N ASN A 323 -16.37 6.77 -6.83
CA ASN A 323 -16.65 8.20 -6.68
C ASN A 323 -16.51 8.71 -5.23
N SER A 324 -15.70 8.07 -4.39
CA SER A 324 -15.69 8.26 -2.95
C SER A 324 -14.43 8.94 -2.45
N TYR A 325 -14.53 9.56 -1.28
CA TYR A 325 -13.43 10.25 -0.60
C TYR A 325 -13.17 9.57 0.74
N ILE A 326 -11.99 8.97 0.89
CA ILE A 326 -11.58 8.30 2.13
C ILE A 326 -10.27 8.91 2.58
N HIS A 327 -10.27 9.52 3.76
CA HIS A 327 -9.20 10.39 4.20
C HIS A 327 -9.12 10.48 5.72
N SER A 328 -8.08 11.12 6.23
CA SER A 328 -7.96 11.46 7.66
C SER A 328 -8.26 10.28 8.58
N LEU A 329 -7.60 9.14 8.31
CA LEU A 329 -7.63 8.00 9.22
C LEU A 329 -7.01 8.39 10.58
N ALA A 330 -7.35 7.64 11.60
CA ALA A 330 -6.95 7.83 12.98
C ALA A 330 -5.91 6.76 13.36
N ARG A 331 -4.65 7.19 13.50
CA ARG A 331 -3.59 6.34 14.03
C ARG A 331 -3.87 6.03 15.50
N VAL A 332 -3.84 4.75 15.85
CA VAL A 332 -3.71 4.27 17.23
C VAL A 332 -2.41 3.49 17.40
N ALA A 333 -2.00 3.25 18.65
CA ALA A 333 -0.77 2.52 18.93
C ALA A 333 -0.74 1.16 18.19
N SER A 334 0.36 0.91 17.48
CA SER A 334 0.61 -0.31 16.70
C SER A 334 -0.36 -0.60 15.54
N SER A 335 -1.22 0.36 15.16
CA SER A 335 -2.10 0.16 13.99
C SER A 335 -1.36 0.31 12.67
N HIS A 336 -1.82 -0.42 11.65
CA HIS A 336 -1.37 -0.33 10.27
C HIS A 336 -2.52 0.22 9.43
N ASN A 337 -2.70 1.54 9.45
CA ASN A 337 -3.88 2.17 8.89
C ASN A 337 -3.95 2.02 7.36
N ASP A 338 -4.94 1.26 6.89
CA ASP A 338 -5.21 1.06 5.47
C ASP A 338 -6.48 1.79 5.05
N VAL A 339 -6.42 2.59 3.99
CA VAL A 339 -7.62 3.25 3.43
C VAL A 339 -8.57 2.22 2.86
N LEU A 340 -8.04 1.15 2.25
CA LEU A 340 -8.77 -0.01 1.78
C LEU A 340 -7.93 -1.26 2.04
N GLN A 341 -8.55 -2.32 2.57
CA GLN A 341 -7.87 -3.60 2.75
C GLN A 341 -8.72 -4.74 2.20
N SER A 342 -8.16 -5.51 1.28
CA SER A 342 -8.79 -6.75 0.85
C SER A 342 -8.61 -7.86 1.89
N THR A 343 -9.68 -8.60 2.11
CA THR A 343 -9.72 -9.82 2.94
C THR A 343 -9.77 -11.08 2.07
N GLY A 344 -9.33 -10.99 0.81
CA GLY A 344 -9.52 -12.00 -0.24
C GLY A 344 -10.85 -11.83 -0.99
N GLY A 345 -11.24 -12.82 -1.79
CA GLY A 345 -12.53 -12.86 -2.49
C GLY A 345 -12.44 -12.62 -4.00
N SER A 346 -13.55 -12.22 -4.62
CA SER A 346 -13.59 -11.97 -6.06
C SER A 346 -14.55 -10.86 -6.49
N ASN A 347 -14.34 -10.28 -7.67
CA ASN A 347 -15.20 -9.25 -8.27
C ASN A 347 -15.21 -7.95 -7.44
N ILE A 348 -14.04 -7.34 -7.29
CA ILE A 348 -13.84 -6.09 -6.54
C ILE A 348 -13.56 -4.94 -7.52
N VAL A 349 -14.28 -3.83 -7.39
CA VAL A 349 -14.05 -2.63 -8.22
C VAL A 349 -13.78 -1.43 -7.32
N ILE A 350 -12.67 -0.75 -7.56
CA ILE A 350 -12.26 0.47 -6.87
C ILE A 350 -11.99 1.51 -7.97
N ARG A 351 -12.93 2.44 -8.18
CA ARG A 351 -12.89 3.35 -9.33
C ARG A 351 -13.16 4.81 -8.98
N HIS A 352 -12.39 5.73 -9.54
CA HIS A 352 -12.66 7.17 -9.45
C HIS A 352 -12.78 7.67 -8.01
N ASN A 353 -11.85 7.28 -7.14
CA ASN A 353 -11.85 7.69 -5.73
C ASN A 353 -10.67 8.62 -5.41
N THR A 354 -10.80 9.38 -4.34
CA THR A 354 -9.68 10.05 -3.65
C THR A 354 -9.38 9.28 -2.37
N LEU A 355 -8.17 8.72 -2.29
CA LEU A 355 -7.73 7.82 -1.22
C LEU A 355 -6.47 8.40 -0.58
N LEU A 356 -6.60 8.93 0.64
CA LEU A 356 -5.51 9.62 1.34
C LEU A 356 -5.04 8.80 2.54
N SER A 357 -3.92 8.11 2.35
CA SER A 357 -3.26 7.31 3.37
C SER A 357 -2.12 8.10 4.02
N TYR A 358 -2.42 9.26 4.59
CA TYR A 358 -1.43 10.01 5.36
C TYR A 358 -2.11 11.00 6.32
N ASN A 359 -1.35 11.45 7.32
CA ASN A 359 -1.69 12.58 8.15
C ASN A 359 -0.75 13.75 7.81
N PRO A 360 -1.25 14.83 7.17
CA PRO A 360 -0.42 15.99 6.80
C PRO A 360 0.13 16.74 8.00
N THR A 361 -0.55 16.70 9.15
CA THR A 361 -0.14 17.43 10.36
C THR A 361 1.03 16.75 11.04
N THR A 362 1.05 15.42 11.07
CA THR A 362 2.10 14.64 11.74
C THR A 362 3.13 14.05 10.76
N ASN A 363 2.94 14.28 9.45
CA ASN A 363 3.69 13.66 8.37
C ASN A 363 3.76 12.11 8.50
N ASP A 364 2.66 11.50 8.97
CA ASP A 364 2.55 10.05 9.11
C ASP A 364 1.98 9.47 7.81
N PRO A 365 2.72 8.67 7.04
CA PRO A 365 2.27 8.14 5.75
C PRO A 365 1.33 6.93 5.89
N PHE A 366 0.82 6.58 7.08
CA PHE A 366 -0.08 5.42 7.25
C PHE A 366 0.47 4.13 6.62
N ASN A 367 -0.37 3.16 6.25
CA ASN A 367 0.08 1.89 5.69
C ASN A 367 -0.12 1.83 4.17
N SER A 368 -1.35 2.01 3.67
CA SER A 368 -1.60 2.03 2.22
C SER A 368 -2.92 2.70 1.84
N CYS A 369 -3.07 3.09 0.57
CA CYS A 369 -4.38 3.37 -0.01
C CYS A 369 -5.16 2.07 -0.28
N LEU A 370 -4.46 1.03 -0.71
CA LEU A 370 -5.01 -0.31 -0.90
C LEU A 370 -3.96 -1.36 -0.54
N THR A 371 -4.33 -2.31 0.31
CA THR A 371 -3.53 -3.53 0.55
C THR A 371 -4.29 -4.78 0.09
N ILE A 372 -3.59 -5.70 -0.61
CA ILE A 372 -4.16 -6.94 -1.13
C ILE A 372 -3.28 -8.16 -0.82
N GLY A 373 -3.91 -9.35 -0.76
CA GLY A 373 -3.25 -10.59 -0.37
C GLY A 373 -2.91 -10.68 1.12
N SER A 374 -3.64 -9.91 1.95
CA SER A 374 -3.43 -9.79 3.40
C SER A 374 -3.93 -11.01 4.21
N GLU A 375 -3.77 -10.94 5.52
CA GLU A 375 -3.75 -12.02 6.51
C GLU A 375 -5.04 -12.86 6.65
N THR A 376 -6.18 -12.41 6.12
CA THR A 376 -7.46 -13.13 6.27
C THR A 376 -7.62 -14.25 5.25
N ALA A 377 -7.29 -13.99 3.98
CA ALA A 377 -7.31 -15.01 2.93
C ALA A 377 -6.38 -14.61 1.77
N PRO A 378 -5.53 -15.53 1.29
CA PRO A 378 -4.55 -15.22 0.24
C PRO A 378 -5.17 -15.10 -1.16
N THR A 379 -6.33 -15.72 -1.39
CA THR A 379 -6.95 -15.82 -2.72
C THR A 379 -7.74 -14.57 -3.07
N LEU A 380 -7.41 -13.95 -4.20
CA LEU A 380 -8.10 -12.77 -4.71
C LEU A 380 -8.19 -12.81 -6.24
N THR A 381 -9.38 -12.69 -6.81
CA THR A 381 -9.57 -12.71 -8.26
C THR A 381 -10.46 -11.59 -8.78
N ASN A 382 -10.29 -11.17 -10.03
CA ASN A 382 -11.15 -10.16 -10.67
C ASN A 382 -11.23 -8.85 -9.86
N LEU A 383 -10.08 -8.22 -9.61
CA LEU A 383 -10.01 -6.89 -8.97
C LEU A 383 -9.66 -5.84 -10.02
N THR A 384 -10.40 -4.74 -10.07
CA THR A 384 -10.06 -3.57 -10.89
C THR A 384 -9.86 -2.36 -10.00
N TYR A 385 -8.67 -1.77 -10.06
CA TYR A 385 -8.32 -0.52 -9.38
C TYR A 385 -7.97 0.51 -10.44
N GLU A 386 -8.89 1.45 -10.70
CA GLU A 386 -8.71 2.37 -11.82
C GLU A 386 -9.21 3.79 -11.60
N ASP A 387 -8.58 4.74 -12.28
CA ASP A 387 -8.94 6.16 -12.23
C ASP A 387 -8.97 6.75 -10.81
N ASN A 388 -8.21 6.19 -9.86
CA ASN A 388 -8.15 6.71 -8.50
C ASN A 388 -7.02 7.74 -8.36
N TYR A 389 -7.24 8.76 -7.53
CA TYR A 389 -6.16 9.51 -6.91
C TYR A 389 -5.82 8.87 -5.57
N CYS A 390 -4.59 8.39 -5.44
CA CYS A 390 -4.08 7.85 -4.19
C CYS A 390 -2.85 8.63 -3.75
N ASN A 391 -2.79 8.99 -2.47
CA ASN A 391 -1.64 9.66 -1.91
C ASN A 391 -1.35 9.16 -0.51
N GLY A 392 -0.08 9.08 -0.15
CA GLY A 392 0.36 8.47 1.10
C GLY A 392 0.52 6.95 1.02
N GLY A 393 0.72 6.33 2.17
CA GLY A 393 1.03 4.92 2.35
C GLY A 393 2.50 4.70 2.72
N ASN A 394 2.80 3.64 3.46
CA ASN A 394 4.13 3.06 3.42
C ASN A 394 4.47 2.71 1.97
N TYR A 395 3.62 1.89 1.36
CA TYR A 395 3.43 1.87 -0.08
C TYR A 395 2.00 2.32 -0.37
N SER A 396 1.80 3.17 -1.38
CA SER A 396 0.45 3.57 -1.79
C SER A 396 -0.44 2.35 -2.12
N ILE A 397 0.13 1.36 -2.79
CA ILE A 397 -0.46 0.05 -3.07
C ILE A 397 0.42 -1.05 -2.46
N GLY A 398 -0.12 -1.77 -1.48
CA GLY A 398 0.51 -2.93 -0.87
C GLY A 398 0.07 -4.24 -1.53
N ILE A 399 0.99 -4.97 -2.18
CA ILE A 399 0.69 -6.31 -2.71
C ILE A 399 1.52 -7.34 -1.97
N SER A 400 0.84 -8.12 -1.13
CA SER A 400 1.45 -9.13 -0.28
C SER A 400 2.12 -10.25 -1.08
N PRO A 401 3.26 -10.79 -0.61
CA PRO A 401 3.87 -11.98 -1.18
C PRO A 401 3.00 -13.24 -1.10
N ARG A 402 2.02 -13.25 -0.20
CA ARG A 402 1.10 -14.40 -0.01
C ARG A 402 -0.06 -14.39 -1.00
N LEU A 403 -0.15 -13.38 -1.87
CA LEU A 403 -1.24 -13.27 -2.84
C LEU A 403 -1.28 -14.49 -3.77
N VAL A 404 -2.43 -15.14 -3.80
CA VAL A 404 -2.83 -16.09 -4.85
C VAL A 404 -3.83 -15.38 -5.74
N GLY A 405 -3.32 -14.69 -6.75
CA GLY A 405 -4.05 -13.72 -7.56
C GLY A 405 -4.40 -14.20 -8.98
N SER A 406 -5.52 -13.74 -9.52
CA SER A 406 -5.77 -13.77 -10.97
C SER A 406 -6.65 -12.60 -11.43
N ASN A 407 -6.37 -12.05 -12.61
CA ASN A 407 -7.14 -10.94 -13.20
C ASN A 407 -7.28 -9.73 -12.25
N ILE A 408 -6.16 -9.28 -11.70
CA ILE A 408 -6.06 -8.08 -10.87
C ILE A 408 -5.45 -6.97 -11.73
N VAL A 409 -6.16 -5.87 -11.96
CA VAL A 409 -5.76 -4.82 -12.90
C VAL A 409 -5.67 -3.48 -12.21
N PHE A 410 -4.53 -2.82 -12.38
CA PHE A 410 -4.28 -1.43 -11.99
C PHE A 410 -4.09 -0.58 -13.23
N ARG A 411 -4.90 0.46 -13.43
CA ARG A 411 -4.78 1.34 -14.62
C ARG A 411 -5.33 2.74 -14.40
N ASN A 412 -4.80 3.72 -15.12
CA ASN A 412 -5.28 5.10 -15.15
C ASN A 412 -5.28 5.80 -13.78
N ASN A 413 -4.51 5.30 -12.80
CA ASN A 413 -4.47 5.92 -11.47
C ASN A 413 -3.43 7.04 -11.42
N LYS A 414 -3.69 8.02 -10.55
CA LYS A 414 -2.76 9.09 -10.21
C LYS A 414 -2.25 8.92 -8.80
N PHE A 415 -0.94 9.02 -8.63
CA PHE A 415 -0.29 8.87 -7.33
C PHE A 415 0.37 10.16 -6.87
N GLY A 416 0.09 10.56 -5.63
CA GLY A 416 0.83 11.61 -4.94
C GLY A 416 2.18 11.11 -4.41
N ARG A 417 2.88 11.98 -3.67
CA ARG A 417 4.28 11.76 -3.24
C ARG A 417 4.42 11.46 -1.75
N ASP A 418 3.34 11.52 -0.98
CA ASP A 418 3.41 11.44 0.49
C ASP A 418 3.61 10.01 1.02
N TYR A 419 4.08 9.09 0.17
CA TYR A 419 4.39 7.71 0.58
C TYR A 419 5.77 7.61 1.23
N ARG A 420 6.00 6.55 2.02
CA ARG A 420 7.31 6.28 2.64
C ARG A 420 8.29 5.56 1.71
N TYR A 421 7.84 4.49 1.05
CA TYR A 421 8.70 3.56 0.34
C TYR A 421 8.47 3.56 -1.18
N GLY A 422 7.25 3.81 -1.63
CA GLY A 422 6.97 3.85 -3.06
C GLY A 422 5.48 3.84 -3.36
N VAL A 423 5.16 3.89 -4.64
CA VAL A 423 3.77 3.76 -5.07
C VAL A 423 3.27 2.33 -4.92
N VAL A 424 4.09 1.33 -5.24
CA VAL A 424 3.62 -0.06 -5.24
C VAL A 424 4.69 -0.99 -4.70
N SER A 425 4.29 -1.92 -3.84
CA SER A 425 5.05 -3.12 -3.53
C SER A 425 4.44 -4.33 -4.25
N GLY A 426 5.26 -5.31 -4.63
CA GLY A 426 4.77 -6.55 -5.23
C GLY A 426 4.04 -6.37 -6.58
N ARG A 427 4.43 -5.37 -7.38
CA ARG A 427 3.77 -5.06 -8.66
C ARG A 427 3.77 -6.23 -9.66
N ASP A 428 4.81 -7.07 -9.63
CA ASP A 428 5.03 -8.18 -10.57
C ASP A 428 4.47 -9.53 -10.06
N ARG A 429 3.61 -9.51 -9.02
CA ARG A 429 2.99 -10.72 -8.48
C ARG A 429 2.11 -11.38 -9.54
N ALA A 430 2.11 -12.72 -9.55
CA ALA A 430 1.29 -13.50 -10.48
C ALA A 430 -0.19 -13.08 -10.40
N GLY A 431 -0.81 -12.91 -11.56
CA GLY A 431 -2.20 -12.47 -11.69
C GLY A 431 -2.43 -10.97 -11.57
N VAL A 432 -1.39 -10.16 -11.30
CA VAL A 432 -1.43 -8.69 -11.30
C VAL A 432 -0.99 -8.13 -12.65
N SER A 433 -1.77 -7.20 -13.18
CA SER A 433 -1.47 -6.39 -14.35
C SER A 433 -1.36 -4.92 -13.93
N TRP A 434 -0.14 -4.39 -13.99
CA TRP A 434 0.15 -2.98 -13.74
C TRP A 434 0.33 -2.26 -15.07
N GLN A 435 -0.63 -1.42 -15.46
CA GLN A 435 -0.55 -0.69 -16.73
C GLN A 435 0.31 0.57 -16.60
N ALA A 436 0.97 0.97 -17.70
CA ALA A 436 1.78 2.20 -17.76
C ALA A 436 0.96 3.49 -17.57
N THR A 437 -0.37 3.40 -17.61
CA THR A 437 -1.28 4.52 -17.35
C THR A 437 -1.43 4.85 -15.87
N ASN A 438 -0.85 4.04 -14.98
CA ASN A 438 -0.59 4.46 -13.61
C ASN A 438 0.57 5.44 -13.64
N VAL A 439 0.32 6.68 -13.18
CA VAL A 439 1.32 7.74 -13.25
C VAL A 439 1.30 8.62 -12.01
N TYR A 440 2.36 9.36 -11.77
CA TYR A 440 2.36 10.38 -10.74
C TYR A 440 1.43 11.55 -11.11
N PHE A 441 0.77 12.11 -10.10
CA PHE A 441 -0.17 13.21 -10.26
C PHE A 441 0.51 14.51 -10.73
N ASP A 442 1.68 14.81 -10.18
CA ASP A 442 2.41 16.08 -10.38
C ASP A 442 2.98 16.24 -11.80
N ASN A 443 3.51 15.17 -12.38
CA ASN A 443 4.27 15.23 -13.63
C ASN A 443 3.85 14.18 -14.67
N GLY A 444 2.85 13.35 -14.38
CA GLY A 444 2.34 12.36 -15.32
C GLY A 444 3.32 11.26 -15.71
N ARG A 445 4.47 11.14 -15.04
CA ARG A 445 5.44 10.06 -15.30
C ARG A 445 4.89 8.72 -14.78
N PRO A 446 5.14 7.60 -15.48
CA PRO A 446 4.79 6.26 -14.99
C PRO A 446 5.35 5.97 -13.60
N VAL A 447 4.60 5.16 -12.83
CA VAL A 447 4.95 4.70 -11.48
C VAL A 447 5.33 3.23 -11.44
#